data_AF-A0A966LRK9-F1
#
_entry.id   AF-A0A966LRK9-F1
#
_cell.length_a   1.000
_cell.length_b   1.000
_cell.length_c   1.000
_cell.angle_alpha   90.00
_cell.angle_beta   90.00
_cell.angle_gamma   90.00
#
_symmetry.space_group_name_H-M   'P 1'
#
loop_
_entity.id
_entity.type
_entity.pdbx_description
1 polymer ?
#
loop_
_entity_poly.entity_id
_entity_poly.type
_entity_poly.pdbx_seq_one_letter_code
_entity_poly.pdbx_strand_id
1 'polypeptide(L)'
;MRKSTCFNSRNNDYVRVVVMYGIFSPLTGNSMETTTCFSCNNPLRGRTDKKFCNDYCRSIYHNARRNKANAHMKLINRQLLRNWCILAGLLQHKKECLIPAELPVMQGFLRQFHTETAINTEGIPYCFCYDIGFRFVPGQHIHIVQKKAKKWRFAHAQND
;
A
#
# COMPACT_ATOMS: atom_id res chain seq x y z
N MET A 1 18.66 -30.61 -17.06
CA MET A 1 20.13 -30.42 -17.13
C MET A 1 20.40 -29.21 -18.03
N ARG A 2 21.24 -28.23 -17.64
CA ARG A 2 22.67 -28.08 -18.04
C ARG A 2 22.86 -28.14 -19.57
N LYS A 3 23.42 -27.14 -20.28
CA LYS A 3 24.01 -25.80 -19.95
C LYS A 3 23.96 -24.91 -21.23
N SER A 4 24.30 -23.61 -21.09
CA SER A 4 25.12 -22.73 -21.99
C SER A 4 25.04 -22.86 -23.54
N THR A 5 25.14 -21.80 -24.33
CA THR A 5 26.05 -20.63 -24.20
C THR A 5 25.46 -19.33 -24.76
N CYS A 6 25.89 -18.18 -24.21
CA CYS A 6 25.92 -16.93 -24.95
C CYS A 6 27.25 -16.82 -25.71
N PHE A 7 27.25 -16.31 -26.94
CA PHE A 7 28.42 -15.63 -27.50
C PHE A 7 28.02 -14.49 -28.46
N ASN A 8 28.93 -13.54 -28.66
CA ASN A 8 28.70 -12.40 -29.54
C ASN A 8 28.82 -12.80 -31.02
N SER A 9 28.06 -12.11 -31.88
CA SER A 9 28.59 -11.70 -33.19
C SER A 9 28.57 -10.17 -33.21
N ARG A 10 29.74 -9.56 -33.01
CA ARG A 10 29.96 -8.12 -33.19
C ARG A 10 30.65 -7.90 -34.54
N ASN A 11 30.55 -6.68 -35.03
CA ASN A 11 31.26 -6.13 -36.19
C ASN A 11 30.90 -6.75 -37.55
N ASN A 12 30.32 -5.91 -38.40
CA ASN A 12 30.58 -5.96 -39.84
C ASN A 12 31.45 -4.72 -40.13
N ASP A 13 32.52 -4.87 -40.88
CA ASP A 13 33.65 -3.95 -40.82
C ASP A 13 33.52 -2.74 -41.75
N TYR A 14 33.57 -1.53 -41.16
CA TYR A 14 33.53 -0.27 -41.90
C TYR A 14 34.96 0.16 -42.30
N VAL A 15 35.38 -0.22 -43.51
CA VAL A 15 36.75 0.02 -44.01
C VAL A 15 36.90 1.46 -44.56
N ARG A 16 37.93 2.17 -44.09
CA ARG A 16 38.24 3.57 -44.44
C ARG A 16 38.71 3.78 -45.90
N VAL A 17 37.99 4.63 -46.64
CA VAL A 17 38.43 5.55 -47.73
C VAL A 17 37.26 6.49 -48.03
N VAL A 18 37.35 7.78 -48.40
CA VAL A 18 38.40 8.84 -48.50
C VAL A 18 37.71 10.15 -47.97
N VAL A 19 38.23 11.39 -47.86
CA VAL A 19 39.47 12.16 -48.18
C VAL A 19 39.78 13.10 -46.99
N MET A 20 40.84 13.91 -47.04
CA MET A 20 41.10 15.05 -46.14
C MET A 20 41.06 16.40 -46.90
N TYR A 21 39.88 16.99 -47.07
CA TYR A 21 39.69 18.41 -47.43
C TYR A 21 38.49 18.99 -46.67
N GLY A 22 38.46 20.31 -46.49
CA GLY A 22 37.70 20.96 -45.42
C GLY A 22 36.21 21.22 -45.66
N ILE A 23 35.54 21.55 -44.55
CA ILE A 23 34.25 22.27 -44.48
C ILE A 23 33.02 21.53 -45.09
N PHE A 24 32.73 20.33 -44.61
CA PHE A 24 31.32 19.95 -44.38
C PHE A 24 31.19 19.03 -43.16
N SER A 25 30.67 19.58 -42.06
CA SER A 25 30.18 18.77 -40.92
C SER A 25 28.65 18.78 -40.97
N PRO A 26 28.00 17.77 -41.59
CA PRO A 26 26.56 17.66 -41.54
C PRO A 26 26.15 17.37 -40.10
N LEU A 27 25.47 18.32 -39.45
CA LEU A 27 25.07 18.25 -38.05
C LEU A 27 24.36 16.92 -37.75
N THR A 28 25.02 16.06 -36.95
CA THR A 28 24.62 14.66 -36.78
C THR A 28 23.40 14.50 -35.87
N GLY A 29 22.23 14.76 -36.45
CA GLY A 29 20.92 14.39 -35.90
C GLY A 29 20.37 15.38 -34.86
N ASN A 30 19.12 15.80 -35.09
CA ASN A 30 18.32 16.39 -34.01
C ASN A 30 18.22 15.39 -32.85
N SER A 31 18.58 15.84 -31.65
CA SER A 31 18.22 15.17 -30.40
C SER A 31 16.69 15.26 -30.22
N MET A 32 15.97 14.32 -30.82
CA MET A 32 14.52 14.19 -30.61
C MET A 32 14.26 13.78 -29.16
N GLU A 33 14.00 14.76 -28.30
CA GLU A 33 13.50 14.54 -26.94
C GLU A 33 12.06 13.99 -27.01
N THR A 34 11.93 12.70 -27.33
CA THR A 34 10.64 12.02 -27.34
C THR A 34 10.12 11.93 -25.92
N THR A 35 9.06 12.67 -25.60
CA THR A 35 8.39 12.56 -24.30
C THR A 35 7.93 11.12 -24.08
N THR A 36 8.26 10.55 -22.91
CA THR A 36 8.02 9.13 -22.60
C THR A 36 6.85 8.93 -21.66
N CYS A 37 6.18 7.78 -21.76
CA CYS A 37 5.05 7.44 -20.92
C CYS A 37 5.48 7.24 -19.45
N PHE A 38 4.93 8.01 -18.51
CA PHE A 38 5.29 7.95 -17.08
C PHE A 38 5.07 6.56 -16.41
N SER A 39 4.40 5.62 -17.07
CA SER A 39 4.15 4.27 -16.54
C SER A 39 4.93 3.14 -17.21
N CYS A 40 5.45 3.34 -18.42
CA CYS A 40 6.07 2.26 -19.22
C CYS A 40 7.22 2.72 -20.12
N ASN A 41 7.61 4.00 -20.05
CA ASN A 41 8.71 4.63 -20.78
C ASN A 41 8.63 4.58 -22.32
N ASN A 42 7.63 3.93 -22.91
CA ASN A 42 7.39 3.97 -24.36
C ASN A 42 7.26 5.43 -24.86
N PRO A 43 7.81 5.76 -26.05
CA PRO A 43 7.73 7.09 -26.62
C PRO A 43 6.27 7.47 -26.92
N LEU A 44 5.89 8.68 -26.55
CA LEU A 44 4.56 9.22 -26.77
C LEU A 44 4.44 9.81 -28.17
N ARG A 45 3.26 9.61 -28.77
CA ARG A 45 2.86 10.23 -30.05
C ARG A 45 1.49 10.89 -29.87
N GLY A 46 1.31 12.04 -30.53
CA GLY A 46 0.11 12.90 -30.42
C GLY A 46 0.41 14.24 -29.73
N ARG A 47 -0.61 14.78 -29.03
CA ARG A 47 -0.58 16.10 -28.38
C ARG A 47 0.59 16.26 -27.40
N THR A 48 1.22 17.43 -27.37
CA THR A 48 2.49 17.74 -26.69
C THR A 48 2.47 17.57 -25.17
N ASP A 49 1.32 17.76 -24.52
CA ASP A 49 1.12 17.60 -23.07
C ASP A 49 0.73 16.18 -22.63
N LYS A 50 0.71 15.22 -23.57
CA LYS A 50 0.39 13.81 -23.30
C LYS A 50 1.42 13.23 -22.33
N LYS A 51 0.94 12.57 -21.26
CA LYS A 51 1.77 11.98 -20.18
C LYS A 51 1.71 10.44 -20.12
N PHE A 52 0.73 9.86 -20.81
CA PHE A 52 0.46 8.42 -20.84
C PHE A 52 0.16 7.98 -22.26
N CYS A 53 0.59 6.77 -22.65
CA CYS A 53 0.30 6.22 -23.98
C CYS A 53 -1.16 5.81 -24.13
N ASN A 54 -1.77 5.26 -23.06
CA ASN A 54 -3.16 4.84 -22.95
C ASN A 54 -3.66 4.97 -21.48
N ASP A 55 -4.95 4.71 -21.26
CA ASP A 55 -5.58 4.85 -19.94
C ASP A 55 -5.25 3.72 -18.95
N TYR A 56 -4.85 2.55 -19.44
CA TYR A 56 -4.29 1.50 -18.60
C TYR A 56 -3.03 1.99 -17.88
N CYS A 57 -2.07 2.58 -18.61
CA CYS A 57 -0.88 3.22 -18.06
C CYS A 57 -1.21 4.42 -17.14
N ARG A 58 -2.23 5.23 -17.48
CA ARG A 58 -2.74 6.29 -16.59
C ARG A 58 -3.16 5.71 -15.22
N SER A 59 -3.94 4.63 -15.24
CA SER A 59 -4.46 3.98 -14.03
C SER A 59 -3.35 3.28 -13.22
N ILE A 60 -2.43 2.55 -13.87
CA ILE A 60 -1.28 1.91 -13.20
C ILE A 60 -0.45 2.97 -12.47
N TYR A 61 -0.04 4.04 -13.15
CA TYR A 61 0.80 5.07 -12.55
C TYR A 61 0.15 5.71 -11.32
N HIS A 62 -1.13 6.08 -11.40
CA HIS A 62 -1.84 6.63 -10.26
C HIS A 62 -2.09 5.60 -9.14
N ASN A 63 -2.30 4.32 -9.47
CA ASN A 63 -2.42 3.24 -8.49
C ASN A 63 -1.08 2.97 -7.79
N ALA A 64 0.03 2.92 -8.51
CA ALA A 64 1.38 2.79 -7.95
C ALA A 64 1.74 3.98 -7.06
N ARG A 65 1.44 5.22 -7.50
CA ARG A 65 1.65 6.43 -6.69
C ARG A 65 0.84 6.43 -5.40
N ARG A 66 -0.47 6.09 -5.47
CA ARG A 66 -1.32 5.92 -4.28
C ARG A 66 -0.86 4.76 -3.38
N ASN A 67 -0.36 3.67 -3.96
CA ASN A 67 0.16 2.54 -3.21
C ASN A 67 1.44 2.88 -2.43
N LYS A 68 2.37 3.64 -3.06
CA LYS A 68 3.59 4.13 -2.40
C LYS A 68 3.26 5.14 -1.29
N ALA A 69 2.39 6.11 -1.55
CA ALA A 69 1.98 7.10 -0.56
C ALA A 69 1.31 6.47 0.66
N ASN A 70 0.37 5.53 0.44
CA ASN A 70 -0.42 4.94 1.52
C ASN A 70 0.23 3.66 2.11
N ALA A 71 1.50 3.36 1.79
CA ALA A 71 2.17 2.12 2.20
C ALA A 71 2.23 1.95 3.73
N HIS A 72 2.53 3.02 4.46
CA HIS A 72 2.57 3.00 5.93
C HIS A 72 1.17 2.79 6.54
N MET A 73 0.14 3.47 6.01
CA MET A 73 -1.26 3.27 6.44
C MET A 73 -1.72 1.82 6.21
N LYS A 74 -1.28 1.19 5.12
CA LYS A 74 -1.56 -0.24 4.86
C LYS A 74 -0.88 -1.17 5.86
N LEU A 75 0.29 -0.83 6.38
CA LEU A 75 0.95 -1.59 7.44
C LEU A 75 0.20 -1.47 8.78
N ILE A 76 -0.20 -0.25 9.16
CA ILE A 76 -1.03 0.01 10.35
C ILE A 76 -2.35 -0.77 10.24
N ASN A 77 -3.07 -0.66 9.13
CA ASN A 77 -4.35 -1.34 8.95
C ASN A 77 -4.21 -2.88 8.96
N ARG A 78 -3.10 -3.44 8.46
CA ARG A 78 -2.80 -4.88 8.60
C ARG A 78 -2.66 -5.30 10.06
N GLN A 79 -2.01 -4.50 10.90
CA GLN A 79 -1.87 -4.81 12.33
C GLN A 79 -3.17 -4.57 13.12
N LEU A 80 -3.97 -3.55 12.76
CA LEU A 80 -5.32 -3.35 13.32
C LEU A 80 -6.24 -4.54 13.00
N LEU A 81 -6.23 -5.02 11.75
CA LEU A 81 -6.97 -6.22 11.35
C LEU A 81 -6.43 -7.47 12.07
N ARG A 82 -5.11 -7.63 12.23
CA ARG A 82 -4.52 -8.75 13.00
C ARG A 82 -4.97 -8.72 14.46
N ASN A 83 -4.92 -7.55 15.11
CA ASN A 83 -5.41 -7.35 16.47
C ASN A 83 -6.90 -7.70 16.57
N TRP A 84 -7.73 -7.23 15.62
CA TRP A 84 -9.16 -7.52 15.59
C TRP A 84 -9.44 -9.03 15.43
N CYS A 85 -8.79 -9.71 14.49
CA CYS A 85 -8.96 -11.17 14.30
C CYS A 85 -8.56 -11.98 15.54
N ILE A 86 -7.48 -11.59 16.23
CA ILE A 86 -7.05 -12.22 17.48
C ILE A 86 -8.11 -12.04 18.57
N LEU A 87 -8.54 -10.80 18.83
CA LEU A 87 -9.54 -10.51 19.86
C LEU A 87 -10.89 -11.18 19.55
N ALA A 88 -11.32 -11.20 18.28
CA ALA A 88 -12.54 -11.89 17.83
C ALA A 88 -12.47 -13.41 18.06
N GLY A 89 -11.35 -14.04 17.69
CA GLY A 89 -11.14 -15.48 17.90
C GLY A 89 -11.10 -15.89 19.38
N LEU A 90 -10.64 -14.99 20.26
CA LEU A 90 -10.62 -15.18 21.72
C LEU A 90 -11.98 -14.90 22.38
N LEU A 91 -12.81 -14.04 21.77
CA LEU A 91 -14.18 -13.75 22.21
C LEU A 91 -15.17 -14.86 21.79
N GLN A 92 -14.93 -15.49 20.64
CA GLN A 92 -15.76 -16.56 20.06
C GLN A 92 -17.22 -16.10 19.82
N HIS A 93 -18.17 -16.61 20.60
CA HIS A 93 -19.59 -16.23 20.58
C HIS A 93 -20.05 -15.51 21.86
N LYS A 94 -19.11 -15.17 22.75
CA LYS A 94 -19.39 -14.41 23.98
C LYS A 94 -19.47 -12.91 23.66
N LYS A 95 -20.06 -12.13 24.57
CA LYS A 95 -20.06 -10.65 24.47
C LYS A 95 -18.86 -10.02 25.17
N GLU A 96 -18.29 -10.75 26.11
CA GLU A 96 -17.12 -10.38 26.90
C GLU A 96 -16.38 -11.63 27.38
N CYS A 97 -15.08 -11.52 27.65
CA CYS A 97 -14.28 -12.54 28.31
C CYS A 97 -13.10 -11.95 29.08
N LEU A 98 -12.67 -12.65 30.13
CA LEU A 98 -11.43 -12.39 30.85
C LEU A 98 -10.48 -13.57 30.58
N ILE A 99 -9.27 -13.29 30.11
CA ILE A 99 -8.27 -14.31 29.76
C ILE A 99 -6.85 -13.86 30.18
N PRO A 100 -5.86 -14.76 30.29
CA PRO A 100 -4.46 -14.38 30.44
C PRO A 100 -3.99 -13.47 29.30
N ALA A 101 -3.33 -12.35 29.64
CA ALA A 101 -2.91 -11.33 28.67
C ALA A 101 -1.80 -11.80 27.71
N GLU A 102 -1.09 -12.87 28.07
CA GLU A 102 -0.01 -13.44 27.27
C GLU A 102 -0.53 -14.13 26.00
N LEU A 103 -1.72 -14.75 26.05
CA LEU A 103 -2.32 -15.48 24.92
C LEU A 103 -2.45 -14.65 23.63
N PRO A 104 -3.09 -13.46 23.63
CA PRO A 104 -3.13 -12.63 22.43
C PRO A 104 -1.73 -12.13 22.01
N VAL A 105 -0.86 -11.81 22.97
CA VAL A 105 0.51 -11.31 22.70
C VAL A 105 1.34 -12.35 21.95
N MET A 106 1.28 -13.62 22.36
CA MET A 106 1.92 -14.75 21.64
C MET A 106 1.40 -14.93 20.21
N GLN A 107 0.14 -14.57 19.93
CA GLN A 107 -0.45 -14.60 18.59
C GLN A 107 -0.06 -13.39 17.72
N GLY A 108 0.66 -12.42 18.28
CA GLY A 108 1.10 -11.19 17.62
C GLY A 108 0.13 -10.01 17.76
N PHE A 109 -0.64 -9.97 18.84
CA PHE A 109 -1.40 -8.78 19.25
C PHE A 109 -0.46 -7.68 19.75
N LEU A 110 -0.67 -6.46 19.28
CA LEU A 110 0.14 -5.30 19.67
C LEU A 110 -0.76 -4.17 20.20
N ARG A 111 -0.82 -4.03 21.53
CA ARG A 111 -1.65 -3.08 22.31
C ARG A 111 -1.70 -1.64 21.76
N GLN A 112 -0.56 -1.19 21.21
CA GLN A 112 -0.39 0.17 20.66
C GLN A 112 -1.25 0.47 19.42
N PHE A 113 -1.70 -0.56 18.69
CA PHE A 113 -2.58 -0.38 17.53
C PHE A 113 -4.05 -0.60 17.93
N HIS A 114 -4.76 0.51 18.13
CA HIS A 114 -6.20 0.58 18.36
C HIS A 114 -6.78 1.77 17.58
N THR A 115 -8.08 1.77 17.31
CA THR A 115 -8.78 2.81 16.52
C THR A 115 -9.41 3.90 17.38
N GLU A 116 -9.71 3.61 18.64
CA GLU A 116 -10.41 4.51 19.58
C GLU A 116 -9.99 4.17 21.01
N THR A 117 -9.98 5.15 21.91
CA THR A 117 -9.94 4.92 23.36
C THR A 117 -11.13 5.65 23.98
N ALA A 118 -11.89 4.94 24.83
CA ALA A 118 -13.00 5.52 25.59
C ALA A 118 -12.83 5.23 27.09
N ILE A 119 -13.45 6.04 27.93
CA ILE A 119 -13.35 5.96 29.40
C ILE A 119 -14.71 5.48 29.94
N ASN A 120 -14.69 4.46 30.80
CA ASN A 120 -15.90 3.97 31.48
C ASN A 120 -16.31 4.93 32.61
N THR A 121 -17.54 4.77 33.12
CA THR A 121 -18.05 5.47 34.32
C THR A 121 -17.13 5.34 35.54
N GLU A 122 -16.34 4.26 35.60
CA GLU A 122 -15.31 3.97 36.62
C GLU A 122 -14.03 4.84 36.47
N GLY A 123 -13.92 5.68 35.45
CA GLY A 123 -12.68 6.39 35.07
C GLY A 123 -11.64 5.51 34.36
N ILE A 124 -11.90 4.21 34.22
CA ILE A 124 -10.96 3.24 33.63
C ILE A 124 -11.02 3.29 32.09
N PRO A 125 -9.87 3.45 31.39
CA PRO A 125 -9.83 3.47 29.93
C PRO A 125 -9.95 2.07 29.31
N TYR A 126 -10.65 1.99 28.19
CA TYR A 126 -10.68 0.88 27.24
C TYR A 126 -10.15 1.33 25.89
N CYS A 127 -9.25 0.54 25.31
CA CYS A 127 -8.82 0.70 23.92
C CYS A 127 -9.67 -0.20 23.02
N PHE A 128 -10.07 0.27 21.84
CA PHE A 128 -10.92 -0.46 20.91
C PHE A 128 -10.25 -0.66 19.55
N CYS A 129 -10.29 -1.90 19.05
CA CYS A 129 -10.04 -2.25 17.66
C CYS A 129 -11.41 -2.40 16.98
N TYR A 130 -11.85 -1.37 16.26
CA TYR A 130 -13.18 -1.31 15.64
C TYR A 130 -14.31 -1.51 16.68
N ASP A 131 -15.04 -2.64 16.62
CA ASP A 131 -16.11 -2.99 17.56
C ASP A 131 -15.61 -3.73 18.82
N ILE A 132 -14.37 -4.22 18.87
CA ILE A 132 -13.88 -5.01 20.00
C ILE A 132 -12.97 -4.17 20.90
N GLY A 133 -13.40 -3.98 22.14
CA GLY A 133 -12.67 -3.31 23.21
C GLY A 133 -11.81 -4.26 24.03
N PHE A 134 -10.74 -3.73 24.61
CA PHE A 134 -9.92 -4.42 25.59
C PHE A 134 -9.41 -3.47 26.69
N ARG A 135 -9.29 -3.97 27.92
CA ARG A 135 -8.50 -3.37 29.00
C ARG A 135 -7.60 -4.42 29.66
N PHE A 136 -6.43 -4.00 30.12
CA PHE A 136 -5.57 -4.85 30.95
C PHE A 136 -6.05 -4.72 32.42
N VAL A 137 -6.01 -5.83 33.15
CA VAL A 137 -6.54 -5.97 34.51
C VAL A 137 -5.42 -6.47 35.42
N PRO A 138 -5.36 -6.08 36.71
CA PRO A 138 -4.41 -6.64 37.67
C PRO A 138 -4.40 -8.18 37.68
N GLY A 139 -3.25 -8.78 37.96
CA GLY A 139 -3.06 -10.23 37.86
C GLY A 139 -2.84 -10.75 36.43
N GLN A 140 -2.20 -9.97 35.55
CA GLN A 140 -1.81 -10.37 34.17
C GLN A 140 -2.97 -10.81 33.26
N HIS A 141 -4.20 -10.35 33.50
CA HIS A 141 -5.35 -10.66 32.65
C HIS A 141 -5.71 -9.51 31.70
N ILE A 142 -6.35 -9.84 30.58
CA ILE A 142 -6.97 -8.90 29.66
C ILE A 142 -8.48 -9.16 29.61
N HIS A 143 -9.27 -8.11 29.81
CA HIS A 143 -10.72 -8.13 29.68
C HIS A 143 -11.09 -7.61 28.30
N ILE A 144 -11.74 -8.45 27.49
CA ILE A 144 -12.15 -8.18 26.11
C ILE A 144 -13.67 -8.06 26.08
N VAL A 145 -14.20 -7.05 25.39
CA VAL A 145 -15.64 -6.73 25.31
C VAL A 145 -16.05 -6.37 23.88
N GLN A 146 -17.23 -6.76 23.43
CA GLN A 146 -17.76 -6.29 22.14
C GLN A 146 -18.71 -5.11 22.33
N LYS A 147 -18.45 -4.01 21.60
CA LYS A 147 -19.40 -2.89 21.48
C LYS A 147 -20.70 -3.41 20.87
N LYS A 148 -21.83 -3.12 21.53
CA LYS A 148 -23.16 -3.33 20.95
C LYS A 148 -23.25 -2.57 19.62
N ALA A 149 -23.66 -3.26 18.56
CA ALA A 149 -23.74 -2.67 17.22
C ALA A 149 -24.59 -1.38 17.23
N LYS A 150 -23.96 -0.25 16.93
CA LYS A 150 -24.65 1.04 16.84
C LYS A 150 -25.58 0.98 15.63
N LYS A 151 -26.90 0.95 15.85
CA LYS A 151 -27.89 1.03 14.77
C LYS A 151 -27.68 2.34 14.02
N TRP A 152 -27.17 2.24 12.79
CA TRP A 152 -27.14 3.34 11.84
C TRP A 152 -28.58 3.67 11.45
N ARG A 153 -29.20 4.59 12.19
CA ARG A 153 -30.38 5.30 11.71
C ARG A 153 -29.91 6.19 10.56
N PHE A 154 -30.07 5.71 9.33
CA PHE A 154 -30.06 6.60 8.17
C PHE A 154 -31.23 7.57 8.35
N ALA A 155 -30.93 8.73 8.91
CA ALA A 155 -31.86 9.85 8.91
C ALA A 155 -31.96 10.33 7.46
N HIS A 156 -32.95 9.81 6.74
CA HIS A 156 -33.45 10.48 5.57
C HIS A 156 -34.02 11.82 6.05
N ALA A 157 -33.20 12.86 5.97
CA ALA A 157 -33.69 14.23 6.05
C ALA A 157 -34.62 14.41 4.85
N GLN A 158 -35.92 14.32 5.12
CA GLN A 158 -36.92 14.80 4.19
C GLN A 158 -36.79 16.32 4.22
N ASN A 159 -36.49 16.90 3.06
CA ASN A 159 -36.58 18.34 2.89
C ASN A 159 -38.06 18.68 2.74
N ASP A 160 -38.56 19.54 3.62
CA ASP A 160 -39.72 20.40 3.37
C ASP A 160 -39.23 21.72 2.75
#